data_AF-A0A6J7QYL5-F1
#
_entry.id   AF-A0A6J7QYL5-F1
#
_cell.length_a   1.000
_cell.length_b   1.000
_cell.length_c   1.000
_cell.angle_alpha   90.00
_cell.angle_beta   90.00
_cell.angle_gamma   90.00
#
_symmetry.space_group_name_H-M   'P 1'
#
loop_
_entity.id
_entity.type
_entity.pdbx_description
1 polymer ?
#
loop_
_entity_poly.entity_id
_entity_poly.type
_entity_poly.pdbx_seq_one_letter_code
_entity_poly.pdbx_strand_id
1 'polypeptide(L)'
;MSVTSYFIGKSLLVTILMIIQTALLLFFGSVVFDLNLPSDPQLWWNFTWLVILGSACSTVLGIAFSVVPKSGRGASAVVSPIVIILQFFSGVFFVFTSLPDWMQQFAALFPLKWLTQGMRSVFLPNDFATQEVAQSWEIGKTAIVLVIWLIVGLFIAIRTFKWSRE
;
A
#
# COMPACT_ATOMS: atom_id res chain seq x y z
N MET A 1 1.70 -27.21 15.34
CA MET A 1 2.69 -26.10 15.35
C MET A 1 2.15 -24.99 16.23
N SER A 2 2.97 -24.31 17.03
CA SER A 2 2.49 -23.15 17.80
C SER A 2 2.05 -22.05 16.82
N VAL A 3 0.90 -21.44 17.09
CA VAL A 3 0.33 -20.34 16.30
C VAL A 3 1.36 -19.23 16.10
N THR A 4 2.12 -18.91 17.15
CA THR A 4 3.19 -17.92 17.14
C THR A 4 4.30 -18.23 16.13
N SER A 5 4.75 -19.49 16.06
CA SER A 5 5.79 -19.91 15.12
C SER A 5 5.33 -19.80 13.66
N TYR A 6 4.05 -20.07 13.39
CA TYR A 6 3.47 -19.89 12.06
C TYR A 6 3.46 -18.42 11.64
N PHE A 7 3.01 -17.50 12.51
CA PHE A 7 3.01 -16.06 12.18
C PHE A 7 4.40 -15.52 11.95
N ILE A 8 5.35 -15.85 12.82
CA ILE A 8 6.73 -15.37 12.69
C ILE A 8 7.31 -15.87 11.36
N GLY A 9 7.16 -17.17 11.07
CA GLY A 9 7.64 -17.75 9.82
C GLY A 9 7.01 -17.14 8.58
N LYS A 10 5.68 -16.97 8.56
CA LYS A 10 4.98 -16.36 7.41
C LYS A 10 5.28 -14.88 7.26
N SER A 11 5.34 -14.12 8.35
CA SER A 11 5.66 -12.70 8.31
C SER A 11 7.08 -12.49 7.79
N LEU A 12 8.05 -13.26 8.28
CA LEU A 12 9.43 -13.21 7.81
C LEU A 12 9.53 -13.55 6.32
N LEU A 13 8.87 -14.64 5.89
CA LEU A 13 8.83 -15.03 4.48
C LEU A 13 8.27 -13.90 3.59
N VAL A 14 7.11 -13.33 3.96
CA VAL A 14 6.46 -12.27 3.18
C VAL A 14 7.33 -11.01 3.14
N THR A 15 7.94 -10.63 4.26
CA THR A 15 8.85 -9.47 4.33
C THR A 15 10.07 -9.67 3.44
N ILE A 16 10.72 -10.84 3.47
CA ILE A 16 11.87 -11.14 2.61
C ILE A 16 11.46 -11.08 1.14
N LEU A 17 10.34 -11.71 0.77
CA LEU A 17 9.83 -11.67 -0.60
C LEU A 17 9.53 -10.24 -1.05
N MET A 18 8.93 -9.41 -0.20
CA MET A 18 8.66 -8.01 -0.49
C MET A 18 9.95 -7.23 -0.75
N ILE A 19 10.99 -7.42 0.08
CA ILE A 19 12.28 -6.76 -0.10
C ILE A 19 12.91 -7.17 -1.44
N ILE A 20 12.93 -8.47 -1.74
CA ILE A 20 13.50 -8.99 -2.99
C ILE A 20 12.71 -8.45 -4.20
N GLN A 21 11.39 -8.54 -4.17
CA GLN A 21 10.54 -8.03 -5.25
C GLN A 21 10.73 -6.53 -5.47
N THR A 22 10.80 -5.75 -4.39
CA THR A 22 11.02 -4.30 -4.47
C THR A 22 12.40 -3.99 -5.04
N ALA A 23 13.45 -4.68 -4.59
CA ALA A 23 14.80 -4.51 -5.12
C ALA A 23 14.87 -4.86 -6.62
N LEU A 24 14.22 -5.95 -7.03
CA LEU A 24 14.10 -6.32 -8.44
C LEU A 24 13.36 -5.25 -9.25
N LEU A 25 12.24 -4.72 -8.74
CA LEU A 25 11.50 -3.65 -9.42
C LEU A 25 12.35 -2.39 -9.60
N LEU A 26 13.11 -1.99 -8.57
CA LEU A 26 14.01 -0.84 -8.67
C LEU A 26 15.14 -1.08 -9.66
N PHE A 27 15.72 -2.27 -9.65
CA PHE A 27 16.79 -2.67 -10.58
C PHE A 27 16.31 -2.68 -12.03
N PHE A 28 15.18 -3.35 -12.31
CA PHE A 28 14.62 -3.38 -13.66
C PHE A 28 14.13 -2.00 -14.10
N GLY A 29 13.52 -1.24 -13.19
CA GLY A 29 13.11 0.14 -13.44
C GLY A 29 14.28 1.02 -13.87
N SER A 30 15.41 0.95 -13.18
CA SER A 30 16.58 1.79 -13.50
C SER A 30 17.30 1.35 -14.76
N VAL A 31 17.41 0.04 -15.02
CA VAL A 31 18.17 -0.50 -16.17
C VAL A 31 17.38 -0.51 -17.47
N VAL A 32 16.07 -0.76 -17.41
CA VAL A 32 15.22 -0.96 -18.61
C VAL A 32 14.35 0.25 -18.92
N PHE A 33 13.94 1.02 -17.91
CA PHE A 33 12.99 2.13 -18.05
C PHE A 33 13.60 3.50 -17.73
N ASP A 34 14.94 3.58 -17.60
CA ASP A 34 15.67 4.81 -17.27
C ASP A 34 15.13 5.53 -16.02
N LEU A 35 14.65 4.75 -15.04
CA LEU A 35 14.15 5.29 -13.77
C LEU A 35 15.31 5.95 -13.00
N ASN A 36 15.20 7.26 -12.80
CA ASN A 36 16.12 8.01 -11.94
C ASN A 36 15.87 7.63 -10.47
N LEU A 37 16.80 6.86 -9.89
CA LEU A 37 16.74 6.53 -8.47
C LEU A 37 17.06 7.77 -7.62
N PRO A 38 16.48 7.87 -6.40
CA PRO A 38 16.72 9.02 -5.54
C PRO A 38 18.20 9.14 -5.17
N SER A 39 18.77 10.35 -5.33
CA SER A 39 20.13 10.68 -4.87
C SER A 39 20.15 11.23 -3.45
N ASP A 40 19.03 11.79 -2.98
CA ASP A 40 18.86 12.36 -1.64
C ASP A 40 18.53 11.27 -0.60
N PRO A 41 19.31 11.14 0.49
CA PRO A 41 18.99 10.24 1.61
C PRO A 41 17.58 10.44 2.19
N GLN A 42 17.03 11.66 2.16
CA GLN A 42 15.69 11.95 2.66
C GLN A 42 14.61 11.23 1.85
N LEU A 43 14.79 11.08 0.54
CA LEU A 43 13.85 10.36 -0.32
C LEU A 43 13.89 8.85 -0.06
N TRP A 44 15.07 8.30 0.25
CA TRP A 44 15.22 6.91 0.70
C TRP A 44 14.59 6.66 2.06
N TRP A 45 14.71 7.61 2.99
CA TRP A 45 13.96 7.56 4.24
C TRP A 45 12.46 7.53 3.98
N ASN A 46 11.97 8.42 3.10
CA ASN A 46 10.56 8.49 2.74
C ASN A 46 10.06 7.18 2.13
N PHE A 47 10.80 6.65 1.17
CA PHE A 47 10.53 5.35 0.57
C PHE A 47 10.44 4.23 1.61
N THR A 48 11.40 4.18 2.53
CA THR A 48 11.50 3.11 3.52
C THR A 48 10.28 3.08 4.45
N TRP A 49 9.92 4.23 5.04
CA TRP A 49 8.77 4.25 5.92
C TRP A 49 7.45 4.08 5.15
N LEU A 50 7.33 4.57 3.91
CA LEU A 50 6.15 4.36 3.06
C LEU A 50 5.94 2.87 2.78
N VAL A 51 7.01 2.14 2.44
CA VAL A 51 6.95 0.69 2.21
C VAL A 51 6.58 -0.04 3.49
N ILE A 52 7.21 0.28 4.62
CA ILE A 52 6.93 -0.39 5.90
C ILE A 52 5.49 -0.12 6.34
N LEU A 53 5.08 1.15 6.39
CA LEU A 53 3.77 1.56 6.88
C LEU A 53 2.66 1.14 5.92
N GLY A 54 2.87 1.27 4.61
CA GLY A 54 1.94 0.84 3.57
C GLY A 54 1.72 -0.68 3.60
N SER A 55 2.78 -1.46 3.74
CA SER A 55 2.70 -2.92 3.86
C SER A 55 2.06 -3.36 5.17
N ALA A 56 2.38 -2.72 6.29
CA ALA A 56 1.73 -3.00 7.57
C ALA A 56 0.22 -2.68 7.51
N CYS A 57 -0.14 -1.51 6.98
CA CYS A 57 -1.53 -1.10 6.77
C CYS A 57 -2.28 -2.09 5.90
N SER A 58 -1.71 -2.47 4.74
CA SER A 58 -2.34 -3.41 3.81
C SER A 58 -2.49 -4.81 4.40
N THR A 59 -1.47 -5.28 5.15
CA THR A 59 -1.51 -6.57 5.84
C THR A 59 -2.63 -6.62 6.85
N VAL A 60 -2.73 -5.60 7.71
CA VAL A 60 -3.74 -5.52 8.75
C VAL A 60 -5.15 -5.40 8.17
N LEU A 61 -5.34 -4.63 7.08
CA LEU A 61 -6.62 -4.57 6.38
C LEU A 61 -7.00 -5.91 5.72
N GLY A 62 -6.02 -6.62 5.16
CA GLY A 62 -6.21 -7.97 4.64
C GLY A 62 -6.66 -8.95 5.74
N ILE A 63 -6.08 -8.86 6.94
CA ILE A 63 -6.51 -9.65 8.10
C ILE A 63 -7.92 -9.25 8.54
N ALA A 64 -8.22 -7.95 8.64
CA ALA A 64 -9.56 -7.47 9.00
C ALA A 64 -10.64 -7.97 8.01
N PHE A 65 -10.30 -8.05 6.73
CA PHE A 65 -11.18 -8.53 5.67
C PHE A 65 -11.23 -10.07 5.57
N SER A 66 -10.33 -10.80 6.23
CA SER A 66 -10.19 -12.26 6.05
C SER A 66 -11.44 -13.06 6.46
N VAL A 67 -12.36 -12.45 7.21
CA VAL A 67 -13.64 -13.05 7.62
C VAL A 67 -14.70 -13.06 6.51
N VAL A 68 -14.51 -12.28 5.44
CA VAL A 68 -15.48 -12.16 4.34
C VAL A 68 -15.43 -13.37 3.40
N PRO A 69 -14.25 -13.84 2.94
CA PRO A 69 -14.19 -15.05 2.12
C PRO A 69 -14.58 -16.31 2.90
N LYS A 70 -15.49 -17.11 2.34
CA LYS A 70 -15.96 -18.38 2.96
C LYS A 70 -14.91 -19.49 2.97
N SER A 71 -13.85 -19.38 2.19
CA SER A 71 -12.74 -20.34 2.17
C SER A 71 -11.43 -19.65 1.78
N GLY A 72 -10.30 -20.18 2.28
CA GLY A 72 -8.97 -19.68 1.90
C GLY A 72 -8.69 -19.82 0.40
N ARG A 73 -9.19 -20.88 -0.25
CA ARG A 73 -9.04 -21.09 -1.70
C ARG A 73 -9.74 -20.01 -2.53
N GLY A 74 -10.87 -19.48 -2.06
CA GLY A 74 -11.62 -18.41 -2.73
C GLY A 74 -11.23 -16.99 -2.30
N ALA A 75 -10.35 -16.82 -1.31
CA ALA A 75 -10.03 -15.52 -0.73
C ALA A 75 -9.47 -14.54 -1.76
N SER A 76 -8.51 -14.98 -2.58
CA SER A 76 -7.93 -14.13 -3.62
C SER A 76 -8.97 -13.69 -4.67
N ALA A 77 -9.91 -14.56 -5.03
CA ALA A 77 -10.96 -14.25 -6.00
C ALA A 77 -11.93 -13.16 -5.50
N VAL A 78 -12.14 -13.06 -4.19
CA VAL A 78 -12.98 -12.02 -3.58
C VAL A 78 -12.20 -10.72 -3.39
N VAL A 79 -10.95 -10.79 -2.93
CA VAL A 79 -10.14 -9.61 -2.60
C VAL A 79 -9.64 -8.90 -3.87
N SER A 80 -9.22 -9.65 -4.88
CA SER A 80 -8.55 -9.07 -6.06
C SER A 80 -9.42 -8.05 -6.80
N PRO A 81 -10.71 -8.29 -7.10
CA PRO A 81 -11.57 -7.30 -7.75
C PRO A 81 -11.69 -6.00 -6.95
N ILE A 82 -11.77 -6.08 -5.62
CA ILE A 82 -11.85 -4.91 -4.73
C ILE A 82 -10.55 -4.10 -4.84
N VAL A 83 -9.40 -4.77 -4.76
CA VAL A 83 -8.09 -4.11 -4.87
C VAL A 83 -7.91 -3.52 -6.27
N ILE A 84 -8.35 -4.19 -7.33
CA ILE A 84 -8.32 -3.67 -8.69
C ILE A 84 -9.18 -2.41 -8.78
N ILE A 85 -10.42 -2.42 -8.31
CA ILE A 85 -11.27 -1.22 -8.30
C ILE A 85 -10.56 -0.09 -7.56
N LEU A 86 -10.02 -0.33 -6.37
CA LEU A 86 -9.28 0.70 -5.64
C LEU A 86 -8.06 1.24 -6.41
N GLN A 87 -7.34 0.40 -7.17
CA GLN A 87 -6.22 0.81 -8.01
C GLN A 87 -6.63 1.76 -9.14
N PHE A 88 -7.79 1.53 -9.77
CA PHE A 88 -8.34 2.45 -10.79
C PHE A 88 -8.59 3.83 -10.19
N PHE A 89 -9.24 3.88 -9.03
CA PHE A 89 -9.58 5.13 -8.35
C PHE A 89 -8.34 5.84 -7.78
N SER A 90 -7.32 5.09 -7.35
CA SER A 90 -6.13 5.62 -6.67
C SER A 90 -5.04 6.11 -7.62
N GLY A 91 -5.29 6.13 -8.93
CA GLY A 91 -4.33 6.60 -9.92
C GLY A 91 -3.12 5.67 -10.12
N VAL A 92 -3.33 4.36 -9.98
CA VAL A 92 -2.33 3.33 -10.33
C VAL A 92 -2.36 3.04 -11.83
N PHE A 93 -3.57 2.94 -12.41
CA PHE A 93 -3.76 2.69 -13.85
C PHE A 93 -4.01 3.94 -14.68
N PHE A 94 -4.53 5.01 -14.07
CA PHE A 94 -4.86 6.28 -14.73
C PHE A 94 -4.14 7.42 -14.03
N VAL A 95 -3.93 8.53 -14.76
CA VAL A 95 -3.42 9.75 -14.15
C VAL A 95 -4.49 10.30 -13.21
N PHE A 96 -4.20 10.37 -11.90
CA PHE A 96 -5.19 10.68 -10.87
C PHE A 96 -5.92 12.02 -11.11
N THR A 97 -5.22 13.04 -11.62
CA THR A 97 -5.79 14.36 -11.95
C THR A 97 -6.74 14.37 -13.14
N SER A 98 -6.73 13.31 -13.96
CA SER A 98 -7.66 13.16 -15.08
C SER A 98 -8.96 12.42 -14.71
N LEU A 99 -9.06 11.92 -13.47
CA LEU A 99 -10.27 11.27 -12.98
C LEU A 99 -11.33 12.31 -12.57
N PRO A 100 -12.64 12.01 -12.72
CA PRO A 100 -13.70 12.85 -12.17
C PRO A 100 -13.55 13.12 -10.66
N ASP A 101 -13.91 14.31 -10.21
CA ASP A 101 -13.72 14.75 -8.81
C ASP A 101 -14.28 13.79 -7.77
N TRP A 102 -15.47 13.20 -8.03
CA TRP A 102 -16.08 12.25 -7.10
C TRP A 102 -15.24 10.97 -6.93
N MET A 103 -14.55 10.53 -7.99
CA MET A 103 -13.64 9.38 -7.92
C MET A 103 -12.41 9.72 -7.10
N GLN A 104 -11.88 10.93 -7.27
CA GLN A 104 -10.74 11.42 -6.50
C GLN A 104 -11.06 11.50 -5.00
N GLN A 105 -12.24 12.04 -4.68
CA GLN A 105 -12.73 12.15 -3.29
C GLN A 105 -12.94 10.76 -2.67
N PHE A 106 -13.54 9.83 -3.43
CA PHE A 106 -13.70 8.45 -2.97
C PHE A 106 -12.34 7.78 -2.72
N ALA A 107 -11.40 7.91 -3.65
CA ALA A 107 -10.05 7.36 -3.51
C ALA A 107 -9.31 7.92 -2.29
N ALA A 108 -9.49 9.21 -2.00
CA ALA A 108 -8.86 9.90 -0.87
C ALA A 108 -9.32 9.36 0.50
N LEU A 109 -10.43 8.61 0.57
CA LEU A 109 -10.84 7.91 1.79
C LEU A 109 -9.95 6.71 2.09
N PHE A 110 -9.33 6.10 1.08
CA PHE A 110 -8.61 4.84 1.20
C PHE A 110 -7.09 5.05 1.22
N PRO A 111 -6.34 4.17 1.91
CA PRO A 111 -4.90 4.33 2.08
C PRO A 111 -4.12 4.23 0.75
N LEU A 112 -4.67 3.54 -0.25
CA LEU A 112 -3.98 3.28 -1.52
C LEU A 112 -3.68 4.56 -2.32
N LYS A 113 -4.61 5.53 -2.35
CA LYS A 113 -4.37 6.84 -2.97
C LYS A 113 -3.18 7.54 -2.33
N TRP A 114 -3.12 7.55 -1.00
CA TRP A 114 -2.05 8.21 -0.26
C TRP A 114 -0.71 7.53 -0.46
N LEU A 115 -0.68 6.19 -0.46
CA LEU A 115 0.52 5.42 -0.73
C LEU A 115 1.06 5.69 -2.14
N THR A 116 0.19 5.70 -3.17
CA THR A 116 0.63 5.96 -4.55
C THR A 116 1.19 7.37 -4.73
N GLN A 117 0.55 8.39 -4.14
CA GLN A 117 1.06 9.77 -4.13
C GLN A 117 2.41 9.87 -3.38
N GLY A 118 2.54 9.19 -2.23
CA GLY A 118 3.81 9.14 -1.50
C GLY A 118 4.93 8.48 -2.31
N MET A 119 4.64 7.37 -3.00
CA MET A 119 5.62 6.70 -3.85
C MET A 119 6.03 7.58 -5.03
N ARG A 120 5.09 8.32 -5.66
CA ARG A 120 5.43 9.30 -6.70
C ARG A 120 6.38 10.38 -6.20
N SER A 121 6.21 10.88 -4.98
CA SER A 121 7.11 11.88 -4.39
C SER A 121 8.56 11.43 -4.22
N VAL A 122 8.80 10.11 -4.16
CA VAL A 122 10.14 9.54 -4.02
C VAL A 122 10.87 9.58 -5.37
N PHE A 123 10.17 9.26 -6.45
CA PHE A 123 10.77 9.04 -7.77
C PHE A 123 10.59 10.20 -8.74
N LEU A 124 9.64 11.12 -8.50
CA LEU A 124 9.39 12.26 -9.38
C LEU A 124 10.04 13.55 -8.85
N PRO A 125 10.45 14.47 -9.74
CA PRO A 125 10.98 15.77 -9.35
C PRO A 125 10.01 16.58 -8.49
N ASN A 126 10.55 17.43 -7.61
CA ASN A 126 9.73 18.26 -6.71
C ASN A 126 8.73 19.17 -7.44
N ASP A 127 9.10 19.70 -8.61
CA ASP A 127 8.20 20.55 -9.41
C ASP A 127 6.96 19.80 -9.90
N PHE A 128 7.04 18.46 -10.01
CA PHE A 128 5.90 17.63 -10.36
C PHE A 128 4.79 17.66 -9.30
N ALA A 129 5.09 18.08 -8.07
CA ALA A 129 4.07 18.26 -7.04
C ALA A 129 2.95 19.23 -7.46
N THR A 130 3.28 20.21 -8.31
CA THR A 130 2.31 21.15 -8.90
C THR A 130 1.35 20.50 -9.90
N GLN A 131 1.61 19.25 -10.30
CA GLN A 131 0.70 18.47 -11.14
C GLN A 131 -0.19 17.52 -10.33
N GLU A 132 -0.03 17.45 -9.01
CA GLU A 132 -0.95 16.71 -8.13
C GLU A 132 -2.20 17.55 -7.82
N VAL A 133 -3.30 16.88 -7.46
CA VAL A 133 -4.59 17.55 -7.15
C VAL A 133 -4.45 18.62 -6.07
N ALA A 134 -3.68 18.32 -5.02
CA ALA A 134 -3.42 19.23 -3.91
C ALA A 134 -2.23 20.17 -4.15
N GLN A 135 -1.67 20.19 -5.36
CA GLN A 135 -0.50 20.98 -5.76
C GLN A 135 0.72 20.77 -4.84
N SER A 136 0.75 19.64 -4.13
CA SER A 136 1.77 19.28 -3.14
C SER A 136 1.76 17.76 -2.91
N TRP A 137 2.88 17.23 -2.42
CA TRP A 137 3.01 15.80 -2.14
C TRP A 137 2.26 15.33 -0.89
N GLU A 138 1.87 16.25 0.00
CA GLU A 138 1.13 15.99 1.25
C GLU A 138 1.70 14.85 2.11
N ILE A 139 3.03 14.69 2.15
CA ILE A 139 3.71 13.55 2.82
C ILE A 139 3.31 13.36 4.27
N GLY A 140 3.17 14.46 5.03
CA GLY A 140 2.67 14.41 6.40
C GLY A 140 1.24 13.88 6.50
N LYS A 141 0.34 14.28 5.59
CA LYS A 141 -1.04 13.76 5.55
C LYS A 141 -1.06 12.30 5.12
N THR A 142 -0.22 11.90 4.16
CA THR A 142 -0.03 10.49 3.78
C THR A 142 0.30 9.63 5.01
N ALA A 143 1.28 10.04 5.81
CA ALA A 143 1.64 9.33 7.04
C ALA A 143 0.45 9.24 8.02
N ILE A 144 -0.25 10.35 8.25
CA ILE A 144 -1.42 10.39 9.15
C ILE A 144 -2.52 9.42 8.67
N VAL A 145 -2.89 9.46 7.39
CA VAL A 145 -3.97 8.62 6.86
C VAL A 145 -3.59 7.14 6.90
N LEU A 146 -2.35 6.79 6.57
CA LEU A 146 -1.87 5.41 6.67
C LEU A 146 -1.86 4.91 8.12
N VAL A 147 -1.46 5.74 9.09
CA VAL A 147 -1.52 5.39 10.52
C VAL A 147 -2.96 5.22 10.99
N ILE A 148 -3.88 6.09 10.59
CA ILE A 148 -5.31 5.97 10.92
C ILE A 148 -5.84 4.63 10.41
N TRP A 149 -5.59 4.30 9.14
CA TRP A 149 -6.05 3.04 8.56
C TRP A 149 -5.38 1.81 9.17
N LEU A 150 -4.11 1.91 9.57
CA LEU A 150 -3.42 0.86 10.32
C LEU A 150 -4.12 0.61 11.66
N ILE A 151 -4.45 1.67 12.41
CA ILE A 151 -5.14 1.56 13.70
C ILE A 151 -6.56 1.00 13.53
N VAL A 152 -7.33 1.54 12.57
CA VAL A 152 -8.69 1.09 12.27
C VAL A 152 -8.69 -0.38 11.84
N GLY A 153 -7.80 -0.75 10.92
CA GLY A 153 -7.65 -2.13 10.48
C GLY A 153 -7.27 -3.05 11.64
N LEU A 154 -6.38 -2.62 12.53
CA LEU A 154 -5.92 -3.45 13.65
C LEU A 154 -7.06 -3.66 14.64
N PHE A 155 -7.81 -2.60 14.94
CA PHE A 155 -8.99 -2.66 15.78
C PHE A 155 -10.03 -3.63 15.20
N ILE A 156 -10.35 -3.53 13.90
CA ILE A 156 -11.29 -4.44 13.24
C ILE A 156 -10.75 -5.87 13.28
N ALA A 157 -9.49 -6.09 12.90
CA ALA A 157 -8.85 -7.40 12.89
C ALA A 157 -8.93 -8.09 14.26
N ILE A 158 -8.60 -7.39 15.34
CA ILE A 158 -8.70 -7.93 16.71
C ILE A 158 -10.14 -8.34 17.07
N ARG A 159 -11.14 -7.61 16.56
CA ARG A 159 -12.55 -7.84 16.89
C ARG A 159 -13.21 -8.92 16.03
N THR A 160 -12.79 -9.06 14.77
CA THR A 160 -13.43 -9.97 13.81
C THR A 160 -12.68 -11.28 13.65
N PHE A 161 -11.35 -11.26 13.74
CA PHE A 161 -10.54 -12.43 13.46
C PHE A 161 -10.71 -13.50 14.54
N LYS A 162 -11.18 -14.68 14.13
CA LYS A 162 -11.31 -15.85 14.99
C LYS A 162 -10.57 -17.02 14.35
N TRP A 163 -9.83 -17.74 15.17
CA TRP A 163 -9.20 -19.00 14.77
C TRP A 163 -10.28 -20.05 14.52
N SER A 164 -10.38 -20.54 13.28
CA SER A 164 -11.07 -21.80 13.04
C SER A 164 -10.28 -22.91 13.74
N ARG A 165 -10.96 -23.70 14.57
CA ARG A 165 -10.40 -24.86 15.28
C ARG A 165 -10.80 -26.19 14.63
N GLU A 166 -11.26 -26.15 13.38
CA GLU A 166 -11.43 -27.36 12.57
C GLU A 166 -10.08 -27.93 12.13
#